data_AF-A0A376LDR8-F1
#
_entry.id   AF-A0A376LDR8-F1
#
_cell.length_a   1.000
_cell.length_b   1.000
_cell.length_c   1.000
_cell.angle_alpha   90.00
_cell.angle_beta   90.00
_cell.angle_gamma   90.00
#
_symmetry.space_group_name_H-M   'P 1'
#
loop_
_entity.id
_entity.type
_entity.pdbx_description
1 polymer ?
#
loop_
_entity_poly.entity_id
_entity_poly.type
_entity_poly.pdbx_seq_one_letter_code
_entity_poly.pdbx_strand_id
1 'polypeptide(L)' 'MNSLGVIETRGLVAAIQAVDAACKAAGVTCIGYRKVGSGLVTVCFDGEISAVYTAIERGIAVASATDHQANHW' A
#
# COMPACT_ATOMS: atom_id res chain seq x y z
N MET A 1 19.90 -7.05 -4.83
CA MET A 1 18.63 -7.74 -5.08
C MET A 1 17.58 -6.91 -4.39
N ASN A 2 16.60 -6.39 -5.14
CA ASN A 2 15.59 -5.50 -4.59
C ASN A 2 14.54 -6.31 -3.80
N SER A 3 13.90 -5.64 -2.85
CA SER A 3 12.85 -6.19 -1.99
C SER A 3 11.48 -5.82 -2.53
N LEU A 4 10.51 -6.72 -2.34
CA LEU A 4 9.11 -6.52 -2.70
C LEU A 4 8.30 -6.21 -1.44
N GLY A 5 7.57 -5.09 -1.47
CA GLY A 5 6.54 -4.76 -0.48
C GLY A 5 5.15 -4.81 -1.09
N VAL A 6 4.15 -5.17 -0.30
CA VAL A 6 2.76 -5.26 -0.77
C VAL A 6 1.79 -4.72 0.27
N ILE A 7 0.81 -3.94 -0.16
CA ILE A 7 -0.33 -3.50 0.67
C ILE A 7 -1.61 -3.90 -0.04
N GLU A 8 -2.51 -4.58 0.67
CA GLU A 8 -3.87 -4.88 0.20
C GLU A 8 -4.88 -4.03 0.96
N THR A 9 -5.84 -3.49 0.23
CA THR A 9 -6.90 -2.62 0.76
C THR A 9 -8.25 -3.01 0.19
N ARG A 10 -9.33 -2.61 0.87
CA ARG A 10 -10.67 -2.60 0.27
C ARG A 10 -10.93 -1.23 -0.38
N GLY A 11 -11.01 -1.24 -1.71
CA GLY A 11 -11.30 -0.07 -2.53
C GLY A 11 -10.06 0.62 -3.08
N LEU A 12 -10.20 1.20 -4.26
CA LEU A 12 -9.07 1.83 -4.97
C LEU A 12 -8.60 3.12 -4.28
N VAL A 13 -9.48 3.84 -3.58
CA VAL A 13 -9.12 5.10 -2.91
C VAL A 13 -8.08 4.88 -1.82
N ALA A 14 -8.31 3.91 -0.93
CA ALA A 14 -7.36 3.55 0.12
C ALA A 14 -6.03 3.05 -0.47
N ALA A 15 -6.08 2.24 -1.55
CA ALA A 15 -4.88 1.78 -2.25
C ALA A 15 -4.01 2.94 -2.78
N ILE A 16 -4.63 3.94 -3.42
CA ILE A 16 -3.93 5.09 -4.00
C ILE A 16 -3.30 5.96 -2.91
N GLN A 17 -4.00 6.19 -1.80
CA GLN A 17 -3.44 6.94 -0.68
C GLN A 17 -2.30 6.20 0.02
N ALA A 18 -2.38 4.86 0.12
CA ALA A 18 -1.28 4.05 0.61
C ALA A 18 -0.05 4.18 -0.29
N VAL A 19 -0.22 4.17 -1.61
CA VAL A 19 0.87 4.39 -2.58
C VAL A 19 1.48 5.78 -2.44
N ASP A 20 0.66 6.83 -2.37
CA ASP A 20 1.14 8.21 -2.20
C ASP A 20 1.96 8.37 -0.91
N ALA A 21 1.47 7.83 0.20
CA ALA A 21 2.18 7.86 1.48
C ALA A 21 3.48 7.05 1.46
N ALA A 22 3.45 5.83 0.90
CA ALA A 22 4.59 4.93 0.79
C ALA A 22 5.74 5.56 -0.03
N CYS A 23 5.44 6.09 -1.21
CA CYS A 23 6.43 6.72 -2.09
C CYS A 23 6.96 8.06 -1.54
N LYS A 24 6.21 8.77 -0.68
CA LYS A 24 6.69 9.97 0.03
C LYS A 24 7.57 9.63 1.24
N ALA A 25 7.35 8.47 1.86
CA ALA A 25 8.05 8.08 3.08
C ALA A 25 9.46 7.52 2.81
N ALA A 26 9.67 6.84 1.69
CA ALA A 26 10.95 6.23 1.36
C ALA A 26 11.16 6.09 -0.15
N GLY A 27 12.41 5.85 -0.56
CA GLY A 27 12.80 5.61 -1.95
C GLY A 27 12.32 4.25 -2.47
N VAL A 28 11.02 4.12 -2.73
CA VAL A 28 10.39 2.94 -3.34
C VAL A 28 9.63 3.32 -4.61
N THR A 29 9.55 2.37 -5.55
CA THR A 29 8.76 2.54 -6.78
C THR A 29 7.51 1.68 -6.70
N CYS A 30 6.33 2.26 -6.93
CA CYS A 30 5.11 1.48 -7.14
C CYS A 30 5.19 0.80 -8.52
N ILE A 31 5.34 -0.52 -8.53
CA ILE A 31 5.51 -1.31 -9.76
C ILE A 31 4.19 -1.78 -10.37
N GLY A 32 3.08 -1.51 -9.69
CA GLY A 32 1.74 -1.78 -10.21
C GLY A 32 0.73 -2.06 -9.12
N TYR A 33 -0.50 -2.33 -9.56
CA TYR A 33 -1.60 -2.74 -8.70
C TYR A 33 -2.38 -3.89 -9.34
N ARG A 34 -2.98 -4.73 -8.50
CA ARG A 34 -3.83 -5.85 -8.91
C ARG A 34 -5.20 -5.71 -8.26
N LYS A 35 -6.25 -5.97 -9.06
CA LYS A 35 -7.63 -6.12 -8.58
C LYS A 35 -8.01 -7.58 -8.74
N VAL A 36 -8.47 -8.21 -7.67
CA VAL A 36 -8.89 -9.63 -7.68
C VAL A 36 -10.41 -9.80 -7.61
N GLY A 37 -11.16 -8.72 -7.38
CA GLY A 37 -12.61 -8.72 -7.20
C GLY A 37 -13.01 -8.37 -5.75
N SER A 38 -14.31 -8.32 -5.46
CA SER A 38 -14.85 -8.08 -4.11
C SER A 38 -14.34 -6.81 -3.39
N GLY A 39 -13.93 -5.82 -4.19
CA GLY A 39 -13.33 -4.57 -3.70
C GLY A 39 -11.86 -4.68 -3.30
N LEU A 40 -11.20 -5.83 -3.41
CA LEU A 40 -9.80 -6.00 -3.02
C LEU A 40 -8.86 -5.43 -4.08
N VAL A 41 -7.95 -4.57 -3.61
CA VAL A 41 -6.91 -3.92 -4.42
C VAL A 41 -5.57 -4.07 -3.71
N THR A 42 -4.62 -4.68 -4.41
CA THR A 42 -3.25 -4.90 -3.94
C THR A 42 -2.32 -3.96 -4.70
N VAL A 43 -1.42 -3.26 -4.02
CA VAL A 43 -0.37 -2.42 -4.62
C VAL A 43 1.01 -2.98 -4.27
N CYS A 44 1.93 -2.97 -5.23
CA CYS A 44 3.25 -3.58 -5.10
C CYS A 44 4.35 -2.51 -5.19
N PHE A 45 5.38 -2.64 -4.35
CA PHE A 45 6.52 -1.72 -4.28
C PHE A 45 7.85 -2.46 -4.46
N ASP A 46 8.77 -1.87 -5.20
CA ASP A 46 10.14 -2.33 -5.35
C ASP A 46 11.13 -1.31 -4.75
N GLY A 47 12.16 -1.79 -4.04
CA GLY A 47 13.22 -0.95 -3.49
C GLY A 47 14.18 -1.69 -2.55
N GLU A 48 15.05 -0.94 -1.87
CA GLU A 48 15.91 -1.49 -0.80
C GLU A 48 15.08 -1.95 0.40
N ILE A 49 15.52 -2.98 1.12
CA ILE A 49 14.72 -3.62 2.19
C ILE A 49 14.26 -2.63 3.27
N SER A 50 15.13 -1.69 3.66
CA SER A 50 14.81 -0.67 4.67
C SER A 50 13.83 0.39 4.16
N ALA A 51 13.93 0.75 2.86
CA ALA A 51 13.01 1.66 2.20
C ALA A 51 11.62 1.01 2.07
N VAL A 52 11.57 -0.26 1.68
CA VAL A 52 10.32 -1.04 1.61
C VAL A 52 9.65 -1.14 2.97
N TYR A 53 10.40 -1.47 4.03
CA TYR A 53 9.84 -1.52 5.39
C TYR A 53 9.19 -0.19 5.80
N THR A 54 9.93 0.92 5.67
CA THR A 54 9.45 2.26 6.01
C THR A 54 8.23 2.68 5.17
N ALA A 55 8.26 2.37 3.88
CA ALA A 55 7.16 2.66 2.95
C ALA A 55 5.88 1.90 3.32
N ILE A 56 6.00 0.62 3.68
CA ILE A 56 4.87 -0.22 4.06
C ILE A 56 4.24 0.25 5.37
N GLU A 57 5.04 0.57 6.40
CA GLU A 57 4.52 1.09 7.66
C GLU A 57 3.72 2.39 7.46
N ARG A 58 4.22 3.32 6.64
CA ARG A 58 3.48 4.56 6.34
C ARG A 58 2.27 4.35 5.45
N GLY A 59 2.37 3.49 4.44
CA GLY A 59 1.25 3.15 3.58
C GLY A 59 0.09 2.55 4.37
N ILE A 60 0.36 1.60 5.28
CA ILE A 60 -0.67 0.98 6.14
C ILE A 60 -1.32 2.01 7.05
N ALA A 61 -0.53 2.87 7.72
CA ALA A 61 -1.07 3.87 8.63
C ALA A 61 -2.08 4.81 7.95
N VAL A 62 -1.84 5.18 6.69
CA VAL A 62 -2.74 6.04 5.90
C VAL A 62 -3.93 5.26 5.34
N ALA A 63 -3.72 4.05 4.82
CA ALA A 63 -4.81 3.23 4.30
C ALA A 63 -5.85 2.92 5.40
N SER A 64 -5.39 2.54 6.59
CA SER A 64 -6.27 2.21 7.73
C SER A 64 -7.09 3.40 8.23
N ALA A 65 -6.60 4.64 8.05
CA ALA A 65 -7.35 5.85 8.42
C ALA A 65 -8.52 6.15 7.46
N THR A 66 -8.46 5.61 6.25
CA THR A 66 -9.40 5.89 5.16
C THR A 66 -10.33 4.72 4.89
N ASP A 67 -9.97 3.52 5.37
CA ASP A 67 -10.83 2.34 5.26
C ASP A 67 -12.04 2.46 6.20
N HIS A 68 -13.14 3.00 5.68
CA HIS A 68 -14.42 3.10 6.38
C HIS A 68 -15.02 1.72 6.75
N GLN A 69 -14.45 0.60 6.29
CA GLN A 69 -14.95 -0.76 6.54
C GLN A 69 -14.23 -1.51 7.66
N ALA A 70 -13.23 -0.92 8.33
CA ALA A 70 -12.51 -1.61 9.42
C ALA A 70 -13.39 -1.99 10.64
N ASN A 71 -14.57 -1.38 10.80
CA ASN A 71 -15.38 -1.48 12.03
C ASN A 71 -16.84 -1.94 11.85
N HIS A 72 -17.21 -2.59 10.75
CA HIS A 72 -18.64 -2.86 10.49
C HIS A 72 -18.99 -4.25 9.95
N TRP A 73 -18.35 -5.31 10.46
CA TRP A 73 -18.92 -6.68 10.49
C TRP A 73 -18.95 -7.21 11.91
#